data_AF-V4TQH0-F1
#
_entry.id   AF-V4TQH0-F1
#
_cell.length_a   1.000
_cell.length_b   1.000
_cell.length_c   1.000
_cell.angle_alpha   90.00
_cell.angle_beta   90.00
_cell.angle_gamma   90.00
#
_symmetry.space_group_name_H-M   'P 1'
#
loop_
_entity.id
_entity.type
_entity.pdbx_description
1 polymer ?
#
loop_
_entity_poly.entity_id
_entity_poly.type
_entity_poly.pdbx_seq_one_letter_code
_entity_poly.pdbx_strand_id
1 'polypeptide(L)'
;MTFRRKSVAVDGIPVVVWQSSVFFLLLAFATKPLVGFADPLVDVNGNKVEASRDYYLVSAIRGAGGGGLTLFRGRNELCPLDVVQLSSDLQKGTRLRFATYDNTSIINEEVDLNVRFSTETRCNEPTVWRVDSYDASRGKSFISTGGVEGNPGAQALKNWFKFERIGRDQ
;
A
#
# COMPACT_ATOMS: atom_id res chain seq x y z
N MET A 1 14.97 -6.79 -3.59
CA MET A 1 13.65 -6.86 -2.91
C MET A 1 13.22 -8.31 -2.89
N THR A 2 13.43 -8.99 -1.78
CA THR A 2 13.02 -10.39 -1.62
C THR A 2 11.67 -10.37 -0.91
N PHE A 3 10.60 -10.70 -1.63
CA PHE A 3 9.28 -10.88 -1.02
C PHE A 3 9.30 -12.18 -0.21
N ARG A 4 9.42 -12.08 1.12
CA ARG A 4 9.11 -13.20 1.99
C ARG A 4 7.61 -13.27 2.19
N ARG A 5 7.01 -14.36 1.73
CA ARG A 5 5.70 -14.82 2.22
C ARG A 5 5.90 -15.22 3.70
N LYS A 6 5.35 -14.46 4.65
CA LYS A 6 5.14 -15.00 6.00
C LYS A 6 3.96 -15.96 5.90
N SER A 7 4.25 -17.26 5.78
CA SER A 7 3.30 -18.29 6.19
C SER A 7 3.17 -18.20 7.71
N VAL A 8 1.96 -17.93 8.19
CA VAL A 8 1.62 -18.19 9.60
C VAL A 8 1.33 -19.68 9.68
N ALA A 9 2.31 -20.44 10.18
CA ALA A 9 2.06 -21.78 10.70
C ALA A 9 1.41 -21.61 12.08
N VAL A 10 0.22 -22.17 12.27
CA VAL A 10 -0.35 -22.39 13.60
C VAL A 10 0.03 -23.81 13.96
N ASP A 11 1.24 -23.97 14.50
CA ASP A 11 1.68 -25.25 15.06
C ASP A 11 1.09 -25.45 16.45
N GLY A 12 0.80 -26.72 16.74
CA GLY A 12 -0.11 -27.20 17.77
C GLY A 12 0.22 -26.81 19.22
N ILE A 13 -0.83 -26.79 20.03
CA ILE A 13 -0.73 -26.91 21.49
C ILE A 13 -1.45 -28.21 21.88
N PRO A 14 -0.78 -29.14 22.58
CA PRO A 14 -1.48 -30.24 23.24
C PRO A 14 -1.99 -29.75 24.59
N VAL A 15 -3.27 -29.92 24.88
CA VAL A 15 -3.75 -29.83 26.27
C VAL A 15 -4.64 -31.03 26.54
N VAL A 16 -4.00 -32.11 27.00
CA VAL A 16 -4.67 -33.19 27.71
C VAL A 16 -4.83 -32.71 29.16
N VAL A 17 -6.07 -32.55 29.60
CA VAL A 17 -6.39 -32.47 31.04
C VAL A 17 -7.56 -33.41 31.29
N TRP A 18 -7.27 -34.56 31.89
CA TRP A 18 -8.29 -35.41 32.50
C TRP A 18 -8.28 -35.26 34.03
N GLN A 19 -9.50 -35.14 34.53
CA GLN A 19 -10.04 -35.54 35.83
C GLN A 19 -9.88 -34.67 37.11
N SER A 20 -11.09 -34.28 37.56
CA SER A 20 -11.61 -34.26 38.93
C SER A 20 -11.51 -32.96 39.75
N SER A 21 -12.68 -32.32 39.81
CA SER A 21 -13.21 -31.50 40.91
C SER A 21 -12.70 -30.06 41.09
N VAL A 22 -13.51 -29.14 40.58
CA VAL A 22 -13.86 -27.78 41.04
C VAL A 22 -12.79 -27.03 41.86
N PHE A 23 -12.12 -26.08 41.21
CA PHE A 23 -11.68 -24.84 41.86
C PHE A 23 -11.89 -23.66 40.92
N PHE A 24 -12.68 -22.68 41.37
CA PHE A 24 -12.97 -21.42 40.68
C PHE A 24 -11.70 -20.56 40.60
N LEU A 25 -11.21 -20.32 39.39
CA LEU A 25 -10.44 -19.12 39.02
C LEU A 25 -10.77 -18.81 37.56
N LEU A 26 -11.85 -18.07 37.32
CA LEU A 26 -12.09 -17.43 36.02
C LEU A 26 -11.02 -16.34 35.86
N LEU A 27 -9.88 -16.69 35.27
CA LEU A 27 -8.98 -15.72 34.65
C LEU A 27 -9.72 -15.14 33.43
N ALA A 28 -10.57 -14.15 33.68
CA ALA A 28 -11.02 -13.25 32.64
C ALA A 28 -9.78 -12.46 32.19
N PHE A 29 -9.04 -12.98 31.20
CA PHE A 29 -8.15 -12.15 30.42
C PHE A 29 -9.04 -11.15 29.67
N ALA A 30 -9.30 -10.01 30.31
CA ALA A 30 -9.73 -8.82 29.62
C ALA A 30 -8.54 -8.37 28.77
N THR A 31 -8.35 -9.01 27.61
CA THR A 31 -7.56 -8.44 26.54
C THR A 31 -8.32 -7.19 26.13
N LYS A 32 -7.93 -6.03 26.67
CA LYS A 32 -8.29 -4.77 26.03
C LYS A 32 -7.71 -4.90 24.62
N PRO A 33 -8.52 -4.88 23.56
CA PRO A 33 -7.94 -4.73 22.24
C PRO A 33 -7.18 -3.40 22.31
N LEU A 34 -5.85 -3.46 22.17
CA LEU A 34 -5.11 -2.29 21.74
C LEU A 34 -5.59 -2.05 20.31
N VAL A 35 -6.71 -1.34 20.19
CA VAL A 35 -7.08 -0.69 18.95
C VAL A 35 -6.03 0.42 18.79
N GLY A 36 -4.86 0.03 18.28
CA GLY A 36 -3.88 0.98 17.80
C GLY A 36 -4.55 1.71 16.65
N PHE A 37 -4.84 2.99 16.84
CA PHE A 37 -5.24 3.83 15.73
C PHE A 37 -4.04 3.91 14.78
N ALA A 38 -4.28 3.66 13.49
CA ALA A 38 -3.26 3.84 12.48
C ALA A 38 -2.82 5.32 12.47
N ASP A 39 -1.50 5.54 12.55
CA ASP A 39 -0.93 6.89 12.56
C ASP A 39 -1.14 7.56 11.20
N PRO A 40 -1.37 8.89 11.15
CA PRO A 40 -1.51 9.60 9.89
C PRO A 40 -0.19 9.61 9.11
N LEU A 41 -0.25 9.44 7.79
CA LEU A 41 0.87 9.78 6.92
C LEU A 41 1.16 11.27 7.05
N VAL A 42 2.45 11.62 7.02
CA VAL A 42 2.92 13.01 7.07
C VAL A 42 3.69 13.38 5.80
N ASP A 43 3.47 14.60 5.32
CA ASP A 43 4.21 15.16 4.19
C ASP A 43 5.60 15.67 4.62
N VAL A 44 6.37 16.15 3.65
CA VAL A 44 7.74 16.67 3.89
C VAL A 44 7.79 17.92 4.78
N ASN A 45 6.65 18.56 5.02
CA ASN A 45 6.52 19.72 5.91
C ASN A 45 5.98 19.32 7.30
N GLY A 46 5.73 18.04 7.54
CA GLY A 46 5.17 17.52 8.79
C GLY A 46 3.64 17.66 8.91
N ASN A 47 2.95 18.01 7.81
CA ASN A 47 1.49 18.07 7.81
C ASN A 47 0.90 16.70 7.50
N LYS A 48 -0.30 16.43 8.04
CA LYS A 48 -1.04 15.20 7.71
C LYS A 48 -1.38 15.17 6.22
N VAL A 49 -1.28 13.99 5.63
CA VAL A 49 -1.68 13.76 4.24
C VAL A 49 -3.20 13.72 4.15
N GLU A 50 -3.75 14.62 3.33
CA GLU A 50 -5.19 14.75 3.06
C GLU A 50 -5.59 14.15 1.70
N ALA A 51 -6.71 13.43 1.63
CA ALA A 51 -7.23 12.81 0.40
C ALA A 51 -7.60 13.83 -0.70
N SER A 52 -7.96 15.05 -0.31
CA SER A 52 -8.37 16.13 -1.22
C SER A 52 -7.21 16.80 -1.97
N ARG A 53 -5.96 16.54 -1.58
CA ARG A 53 -4.77 17.25 -2.05
C ARG A 53 -3.91 16.38 -2.96
N ASP A 54 -3.22 17.05 -3.87
CA ASP A 54 -2.25 16.44 -4.77
C ASP A 54 -0.85 16.41 -4.16
N TYR A 55 -0.17 15.27 -4.27
CA TYR A 55 1.20 15.07 -3.79
C TYR A 55 2.12 14.63 -4.91
N TYR A 56 3.42 14.80 -4.69
CA TYR A 56 4.46 14.11 -5.44
C TYR A 56 5.08 13.05 -4.53
N LEU A 57 5.18 11.82 -5.02
CA LEU A 57 6.01 10.80 -4.37
C LEU A 57 7.40 10.85 -4.97
N VAL A 58 8.38 11.22 -4.15
CA VAL A 58 9.78 11.43 -4.55
C VAL A 58 10.69 10.56 -3.68
N SER A 59 11.76 10.05 -4.27
CA SER A 59 12.81 9.34 -3.52
C SER A 59 13.25 10.16 -2.29
N ALA A 60 13.29 9.51 -1.12
CA ALA A 60 13.76 10.15 0.10
C ALA A 60 15.28 10.39 0.09
N ILE A 61 16.04 9.57 -0.65
CA ILE A 61 17.50 9.65 -0.71
C ILE A 61 17.91 10.58 -1.86
N ARG A 62 18.31 11.81 -1.52
CA ARG A 62 18.84 12.80 -2.46
C ARG A 62 20.21 12.38 -3.00
N GLY A 63 20.49 12.64 -4.28
CA GLY A 63 21.77 12.33 -4.91
C GLY A 63 22.04 10.84 -5.24
N ALA A 64 21.15 9.91 -4.85
CA ALA A 64 21.29 8.49 -5.16
C ALA A 64 20.62 8.08 -6.51
N GLY A 65 20.32 9.05 -7.38
CA GLY A 65 19.78 8.79 -8.72
C GLY A 65 18.29 8.44 -8.77
N GLY A 66 17.50 8.89 -7.78
CA GLY A 66 16.06 8.66 -7.72
C GLY A 66 15.27 9.97 -7.66
N GLY A 67 14.35 10.15 -8.61
CA GLY A 67 13.39 11.24 -8.68
C GLY A 67 12.00 10.84 -8.20
N GLY A 68 11.01 11.59 -8.69
CA GLY A 68 9.61 11.31 -8.46
C GLY A 68 8.98 10.30 -9.42
N LEU A 69 7.76 9.91 -9.11
CA LEU A 69 7.01 8.93 -9.90
C LEU A 69 6.23 9.59 -11.03
N THR A 70 6.16 8.92 -12.19
CA THR A 70 5.39 9.38 -13.36
C THR A 70 4.88 8.19 -14.17
N LEU A 71 4.16 8.50 -15.25
CA LEU A 71 3.62 7.54 -16.20
C LEU A 71 4.58 7.33 -17.37
N PHE A 72 4.71 6.08 -17.82
CA PHE A 72 5.49 5.74 -19.01
C PHE A 72 4.74 4.72 -19.87
N ARG A 73 5.17 4.57 -21.13
CA ARG A 73 4.60 3.57 -22.03
C ARG A 73 4.70 2.17 -21.40
N GLY A 74 3.63 1.40 -21.53
CA GLY A 74 3.59 0.00 -21.10
C GLY A 74 4.65 -0.87 -21.80
N ARG A 75 4.96 -2.00 -21.18
CA ARG A 75 6.01 -2.94 -21.62
C ARG A 75 5.73 -3.65 -22.94
N ASN A 76 4.48 -4.05 -23.17
CA ASN A 76 4.08 -4.89 -24.31
C ASN A 76 3.11 -4.18 -25.25
N GLU A 77 2.41 -3.16 -24.74
CA GLU A 77 1.37 -2.40 -25.46
C GLU A 77 1.50 -0.91 -25.13
N LEU A 78 0.82 -0.07 -25.91
CA LEU A 78 0.82 1.38 -25.70
C LEU A 78 0.08 1.82 -24.43
N CYS A 79 -0.90 1.01 -24.01
CA CYS A 79 -1.77 1.18 -22.85
C CYS A 79 -1.98 -0.21 -22.21
N PRO A 80 -2.25 -0.31 -20.90
CA PRO A 80 -2.16 0.76 -19.90
C PRO A 80 -0.74 1.33 -19.77
N LEU A 81 -0.62 2.51 -19.16
CA LEU A 81 0.68 3.11 -18.87
C LEU A 81 1.27 2.47 -17.60
N ASP A 82 2.58 2.26 -17.59
CA ASP A 82 3.28 1.75 -16.42
C ASP A 82 3.73 2.91 -15.52
N VAL A 83 3.82 2.64 -14.20
CA VAL A 83 4.34 3.59 -13.22
C VAL A 83 5.85 3.45 -13.13
N VAL A 84 6.57 4.56 -13.34
CA VAL A 84 8.04 4.58 -13.32
C VAL A 84 8.57 5.64 -12.38
N GLN A 85 9.80 5.43 -11.90
CA GLN A 85 10.56 6.43 -11.16
C GLN A 85 11.51 7.16 -12.12
N LEU A 86 11.52 8.48 -12.06
CA LEU A 86 12.48 9.31 -12.79
C LEU A 86 13.89 9.17 -12.19
N SER A 87 14.92 9.40 -13.00
CA SER A 87 16.32 9.21 -12.59
C SER A 87 16.96 10.43 -11.92
N SER A 88 16.33 11.60 -11.99
CA SER A 88 16.85 12.84 -11.40
C SER A 88 15.98 13.29 -10.23
N ASP A 89 16.61 13.55 -9.08
CA ASP A 89 15.96 14.10 -7.88
C ASP A 89 15.43 15.54 -8.06
N LEU A 90 15.86 16.22 -9.12
CA LEU A 90 15.30 17.51 -9.55
C LEU A 90 13.90 17.36 -10.17
N GLN A 91 13.55 16.16 -10.63
CA GLN A 91 12.26 15.90 -11.29
C GLN A 91 11.28 15.28 -10.31
N LYS A 92 10.24 16.05 -9.94
CA LYS A 92 9.19 15.60 -9.00
C LYS A 92 8.19 14.60 -9.61
N GLY A 93 8.16 14.47 -10.92
CA GLY A 93 7.24 13.60 -11.63
C GLY A 93 5.83 14.16 -11.73
N THR A 94 4.84 13.29 -11.66
CA THR A 94 3.42 13.61 -11.85
C THR A 94 2.70 13.61 -10.51
N ARG A 95 1.82 14.59 -10.32
CA ARG A 95 0.97 14.70 -9.12
C ARG A 95 0.04 13.49 -8.99
N LEU A 96 -0.23 13.06 -7.77
CA LEU A 96 -1.13 11.95 -7.46
C LEU A 96 -2.00 12.23 -6.23
N ARG A 97 -3.06 11.46 -6.09
CA ARG A 97 -3.95 11.44 -4.92
C ARG A 97 -4.10 10.04 -4.34
N PHE A 98 -4.49 10.03 -3.08
CA PHE A 98 -4.87 8.86 -2.32
C PHE A 98 -6.37 8.85 -2.10
N ALA A 99 -6.97 7.67 -2.14
CA ALA A 99 -8.35 7.46 -1.76
C ALA A 99 -8.44 6.21 -0.88
N THR A 100 -9.11 6.32 0.26
CA THR A 100 -9.43 5.16 1.09
C THR A 100 -10.80 4.62 0.70
N TYR A 101 -11.06 3.36 1.05
CA TYR A 101 -12.39 2.77 0.82
C TYR A 101 -13.51 3.55 1.53
N ASP A 102 -13.26 3.97 2.76
CA ASP A 102 -14.21 4.67 3.63
C ASP A 102 -14.26 6.19 3.40
N ASN A 103 -13.55 6.69 2.38
CA ASN A 103 -13.47 8.12 2.02
C ASN A 103 -13.06 9.03 3.19
N THR A 104 -12.09 8.58 3.99
CA THR A 104 -11.54 9.41 5.07
C THR A 104 -10.77 10.59 4.51
N SER A 105 -10.84 11.73 5.21
CA SER A 105 -10.15 12.95 4.79
C SER A 105 -8.65 12.90 5.04
N ILE A 106 -8.21 12.15 6.05
CA ILE A 106 -6.82 11.96 6.44
C ILE A 106 -6.37 10.55 6.08
N ILE A 107 -5.24 10.44 5.40
CA ILE A 107 -4.65 9.17 5.01
C ILE A 107 -3.74 8.66 6.12
N ASN A 108 -3.98 7.45 6.59
CA ASN A 108 -3.19 6.80 7.63
C ASN A 108 -2.23 5.76 7.05
N GLU A 109 -1.13 5.50 7.77
CA GLU A 109 -0.21 4.40 7.53
C GLU A 109 -0.95 3.05 7.63
N GLU A 110 -0.44 2.02 6.94
CA GLU A 110 -0.92 0.62 7.05
C GLU A 110 -2.40 0.38 6.65
N VAL A 111 -3.06 1.40 6.10
CA VAL A 111 -4.43 1.35 5.57
C VAL A 111 -4.41 1.08 4.06
N ASP A 112 -5.28 0.19 3.60
CA ASP A 112 -5.49 -0.07 2.17
C ASP A 112 -6.08 1.15 1.48
N LEU A 113 -5.37 1.63 0.45
CA LEU A 113 -5.72 2.81 -0.31
C LEU A 113 -5.53 2.59 -1.81
N ASN A 114 -6.32 3.29 -2.60
CA ASN A 114 -6.05 3.45 -4.03
C ASN A 114 -5.13 4.65 -4.23
N VAL A 115 -4.28 4.57 -5.25
CA VAL A 115 -3.38 5.65 -5.68
C VAL A 115 -3.69 5.97 -7.12
N ARG A 116 -3.79 7.25 -7.48
CA ARG A 116 -3.98 7.64 -8.88
C ARG A 116 -3.25 8.92 -9.25
N PHE A 117 -2.74 8.99 -10.47
CA PHE A 117 -2.16 10.24 -10.98
C PHE A 117 -3.25 11.25 -11.37
N SER A 118 -3.05 12.50 -10.98
CA SER A 118 -3.94 13.63 -11.28
C SER A 118 -3.62 14.24 -12.64
N THR A 119 -3.70 13.41 -13.69
CA THR A 119 -3.47 13.80 -15.08
C THR A 119 -4.38 13.00 -16.00
N GLU A 120 -4.77 13.62 -17.11
CA GLU A 120 -5.37 12.91 -18.22
C GLU A 120 -4.29 12.18 -19.04
N THR A 121 -4.71 11.12 -19.74
CA THR A 121 -3.82 10.33 -20.58
C THR A 121 -4.52 9.98 -21.89
N ARG A 122 -3.73 9.67 -22.92
CA ARG A 122 -4.22 9.20 -24.22
C ARG A 122 -4.88 7.81 -24.20
N CYS A 123 -4.78 7.08 -23.08
CA CYS A 123 -5.31 5.72 -22.98
C CYS A 123 -6.81 5.69 -22.71
N ASN A 124 -7.45 6.82 -22.37
CA ASN A 124 -8.87 6.89 -22.00
C ASN A 124 -9.24 5.90 -20.88
N GLU A 125 -8.28 5.58 -20.02
CA GLU A 125 -8.39 4.66 -18.90
C GLU A 125 -8.06 5.40 -17.59
N PRO A 126 -8.56 4.94 -16.44
CA PRO A 126 -8.18 5.50 -15.14
C PRO A 126 -6.67 5.38 -14.88
N THR A 127 -6.09 6.40 -14.28
CA THR A 127 -4.70 6.41 -13.79
C THR A 127 -4.56 5.75 -12.42
N VAL A 128 -5.59 5.02 -11.98
CA VAL A 128 -5.58 4.25 -10.73
C VAL A 128 -4.57 3.12 -10.86
N TRP A 129 -3.69 3.04 -9.88
CA TRP A 129 -2.63 2.05 -9.84
C TRP A 129 -3.22 0.66 -9.60
N ARG A 130 -2.58 -0.33 -10.19
CA ARG A 130 -2.81 -1.74 -9.93
C ARG A 130 -1.52 -2.53 -10.06
N VAL A 131 -1.41 -3.62 -9.32
CA VAL A 131 -0.38 -4.63 -9.56
C VAL A 131 -0.78 -5.42 -10.81
N ASP A 132 0.09 -5.41 -11.80
CA ASP A 132 -0.14 -6.15 -13.04
C ASP A 132 0.15 -7.64 -12.88
N SER A 133 -0.32 -8.44 -13.85
CA SER A 133 -0.01 -9.86 -13.92
C SER A 133 1.50 -10.08 -13.95
N TYR A 134 1.94 -11.20 -13.34
CA TYR A 134 3.35 -11.54 -13.28
C TYR A 134 3.93 -11.68 -14.69
N ASP A 135 4.95 -10.89 -14.99
CA ASP A 135 5.64 -10.94 -16.27
C ASP A 135 6.80 -11.94 -16.18
N ALA A 136 6.57 -13.15 -16.69
CA ALA A 136 7.56 -14.22 -16.65
C ALA A 136 8.84 -13.89 -17.42
N SER A 137 8.77 -13.06 -18.47
CA SER A 137 9.94 -12.67 -19.26
C SER A 137 10.88 -11.72 -18.50
N ARG A 138 10.33 -10.97 -17.54
CA ARG A 138 11.07 -9.99 -16.71
C ARG A 138 11.19 -10.41 -15.24
N GLY A 139 10.61 -11.54 -14.86
CA GLY A 139 10.70 -12.15 -13.55
C GLY A 139 10.06 -11.33 -12.42
N LYS A 140 9.03 -10.51 -12.70
CA LYS A 140 8.40 -9.65 -11.67
C LYS A 140 6.98 -9.22 -12.04
N SER A 141 6.21 -8.82 -11.03
CA SER A 141 5.00 -8.02 -11.21
C SER A 141 5.35 -6.54 -11.18
N PHE A 142 4.68 -5.76 -12.02
CA PHE A 142 4.89 -4.32 -12.15
C PHE A 142 3.67 -3.56 -11.63
N ILE A 143 3.86 -2.28 -11.32
CA ILE A 143 2.74 -1.38 -11.05
C ILE A 143 2.37 -0.70 -12.38
N SER A 144 1.11 -0.86 -12.76
CA SER A 144 0.53 -0.30 -13.99
C SER A 144 -0.73 0.50 -13.67
N THR A 145 -1.31 1.17 -14.66
CA THR A 145 -2.60 1.86 -14.54
C THR A 145 -3.77 1.02 -15.04
N GLY A 146 -4.96 1.62 -15.13
CA GLY A 146 -6.20 0.95 -15.53
C GLY A 146 -6.89 0.21 -14.38
N GLY A 147 -6.52 0.51 -13.14
CA GLY A 147 -7.26 0.06 -11.97
C GLY A 147 -8.63 0.74 -11.84
N VAL A 148 -9.40 0.28 -10.86
CA VAL A 148 -10.69 0.88 -10.48
C VAL A 148 -10.58 1.35 -9.04
N GLU A 149 -11.03 2.57 -8.77
CA GLU A 149 -11.09 3.16 -7.44
C GLU A 149 -12.31 2.61 -6.67
N GLY A 150 -12.14 2.30 -5.39
CA GLY A 150 -13.19 1.74 -4.53
C GLY A 150 -13.44 0.24 -4.73
N ASN A 151 -14.63 -0.21 -4.27
CA ASN A 151 -15.09 -1.60 -4.33
C ASN A 151 -14.11 -2.63 -3.73
N PRO A 152 -13.81 -2.56 -2.43
CA PRO A 152 -12.94 -3.51 -1.76
C PRO A 152 -13.54 -4.91 -1.87
N GLY A 153 -12.72 -5.85 -2.30
CA GLY A 153 -13.15 -7.22 -2.55
C GLY A 153 -12.21 -7.93 -3.51
N ALA A 154 -12.46 -9.22 -3.71
CA ALA A 154 -11.60 -10.09 -4.53
C ALA A 154 -11.38 -9.57 -5.96
N GLN A 155 -12.36 -8.83 -6.51
CA GLN A 155 -12.31 -8.29 -7.88
C GLN A 155 -11.34 -7.10 -8.02
N ALA A 156 -11.12 -6.32 -6.96
CA ALA A 156 -10.26 -5.14 -6.96
C ALA A 156 -8.98 -5.31 -6.13
N LEU A 157 -8.67 -6.53 -5.66
CA LEU A 157 -7.57 -6.81 -4.73
C LEU A 157 -6.22 -6.24 -5.22
N LYS A 158 -5.99 -6.21 -6.53
CA LYS A 158 -4.75 -5.72 -7.14
C LYS A 158 -4.62 -4.18 -7.15
N ASN A 159 -5.67 -3.44 -6.80
CA ASN A 159 -5.72 -1.97 -6.86
C ASN A 159 -5.41 -1.30 -5.50
N TRP A 160 -5.20 -2.10 -4.46
CA TRP A 160 -4.99 -1.63 -3.10
C TRP A 160 -3.51 -1.65 -2.73
N PHE A 161 -3.05 -0.55 -2.17
CA PHE A 161 -1.67 -0.34 -1.72
C PHE A 161 -1.69 0.10 -0.27
N LYS A 162 -0.58 -0.10 0.42
CA LYS A 162 -0.35 0.42 1.76
C LYS A 162 0.95 1.20 1.77
N PHE A 163 0.99 2.26 2.56
CA PHE A 163 2.19 3.03 2.83
C PHE A 163 2.56 2.85 4.29
N GLU A 164 3.83 2.54 4.53
CA GLU A 164 4.37 2.25 5.84
C GLU A 164 5.64 3.08 6.04
N ARG A 165 5.89 3.53 7.26
CA ARG A 165 7.12 4.24 7.58
C ARG A 165 8.32 3.30 7.46
N ILE A 166 9.32 3.70 6.68
CA ILE A 166 10.62 3.03 6.66
C ILE A 166 11.33 3.35 7.98
N GLY A 167 11.60 2.32 8.79
CA GLY A 167 12.27 2.47 10.09
C GLY A 167 11.30 2.54 11.27
N ARG A 168 11.01 1.36 11.83
CA ARG A 168 10.49 1.12 13.18
C ARG A 168 11.16 -0.16 13.71
N ASP A 169 12.48 -0.11 13.91
CA ASP A 169 13.12 -1.06 14.80
C ASP A 169 12.91 -0.52 16.22
N GLN A 170 11.96 -1.11 16.94
CA GLN A 170 11.90 -1.08 18.39
C GLN A 170 11.77 -2.51 18.90
#